data_AF-A0A962DZQ5-F1
#
_entry.id   AF-A0A962DZQ5-F1
#
_cell.length_a   1.000
_cell.length_b   1.000
_cell.length_c   1.000
_cell.angle_alpha   90.00
_cell.angle_beta   90.00
_cell.angle_gamma   90.00
#
_symmetry.space_group_name_H-M   'P 1'
#
loop_
_entity.id
_entity.type
_entity.pdbx_description
1 polymer ?
#
loop_
_entity_poly.entity_id
_entity_poly.type
_entity_poly.pdbx_seq_one_letter_code
_entity_poly.pdbx_strand_id
1 'polypeptide(L)'
;PISGIWMAYIAGWELTTPWIMLSLILYFIAGACWLPVVWLQIRMKQLSHQALADNKSLPVAYWKMARAWFWLGVPAFISMILVVFLMVFKQTFGWFL
;
A
#
# COMPACT_ATOMS: atom_id res chain seq x y z
N PRO A 1 -11.69 3.16 -5.97
CA PRO A 1 -12.25 1.79 -6.01
C PRO A 1 -13.73 1.74 -6.46
N ILE A 2 -14.64 2.51 -5.85
CA ILE A 2 -16.08 2.47 -6.15
C ILE A 2 -16.37 2.89 -7.61
N SER A 3 -15.74 3.95 -8.10
CA SER A 3 -15.88 4.41 -9.49
C SER A 3 -15.36 3.39 -10.52
N GLY A 4 -14.30 2.65 -10.19
CA GLY A 4 -13.73 1.62 -11.07
C GLY A 4 -14.63 0.39 -11.19
N ILE A 5 -15.26 -0.02 -10.08
CA ILE A 5 -16.25 -1.11 -10.07
C ILE A 5 -17.48 -0.70 -10.87
N TRP A 6 -17.93 0.54 -10.70
CA TRP A 6 -19.08 1.08 -11.45
C TRP A 6 -18.80 1.14 -12.96
N MET A 7 -17.60 1.57 -13.36
CA MET A 7 -17.21 1.55 -14.78
C MET A 7 -17.08 0.15 -15.36
N ALA A 8 -16.55 -0.83 -14.61
CA ALA A 8 -16.49 -2.22 -15.07
C ALA A 8 -17.90 -2.81 -15.29
N TYR A 9 -18.84 -2.46 -14.41
CA TYR A 9 -20.25 -2.87 -14.53
C TYR A 9 -20.91 -2.28 -15.78
N ILE A 10 -20.69 -0.98 -16.06
CA ILE A 10 -21.23 -0.32 -17.26
C ILE A 10 -20.55 -0.83 -18.55
N ALA A 11 -19.28 -1.21 -18.48
CA ALA A 11 -18.52 -1.75 -19.62
C ALA A 11 -18.83 -3.22 -19.97
N GLY A 12 -19.68 -3.90 -19.19
CA GLY A 12 -20.00 -5.32 -19.38
C GLY A 12 -18.82 -6.26 -19.14
N TRP A 13 -17.78 -5.81 -18.44
CA TRP A 13 -16.60 -6.61 -18.16
C TRP A 13 -16.83 -7.48 -16.94
N GLU A 14 -16.61 -8.79 -17.12
CA GLU A 14 -16.59 -9.74 -16.03
C GLU A 14 -15.52 -9.34 -15.00
N LEU A 15 -15.97 -9.04 -13.78
CA LEU A 15 -15.09 -8.71 -12.63
C LEU A 15 -14.12 -9.86 -12.28
N THR A 16 -14.37 -11.06 -12.83
CA THR A 16 -13.53 -12.25 -12.81
C THR A 16 -12.33 -12.19 -13.77
N THR A 17 -12.21 -11.15 -14.60
CA THR A 17 -11.05 -11.03 -15.50
C THR A 17 -9.76 -11.10 -14.69
N PRO A 18 -8.81 -12.00 -14.98
CA PRO A 18 -7.65 -12.28 -14.13
C PRO A 18 -6.86 -11.04 -13.73
N TRP A 19 -6.75 -10.05 -14.62
CA TRP A 19 -6.06 -8.79 -14.37
C TRP A 19 -6.79 -7.90 -13.35
N ILE A 20 -8.13 -7.91 -13.32
CA ILE A 20 -8.96 -7.15 -12.36
C ILE A 20 -8.82 -7.78 -10.97
N MET A 21 -8.98 -9.10 -10.89
CA MET A 21 -8.87 -9.84 -9.63
C MET A 21 -7.47 -9.71 -9.02
N LEU A 22 -6.42 -9.87 -9.84
CA LEU A 22 -5.03 -9.71 -9.38
C LEU A 22 -4.76 -8.27 -8.91
N SER A 23 -5.26 -7.27 -9.63
CA SER A 23 -5.16 -5.86 -9.21
C SER A 23 -5.87 -5.60 -7.87
N LEU A 24 -7.04 -6.20 -7.64
CA LEU A 24 -7.79 -6.07 -6.39
C LEU A 24 -7.01 -6.68 -5.21
N ILE A 25 -6.43 -7.88 -5.41
CA ILE A 25 -5.60 -8.56 -4.41
C ILE A 25 -4.37 -7.71 -4.08
N LEU A 26 -3.65 -7.22 -5.09
CA LEU A 26 -2.50 -6.35 -4.87
C LEU A 26 -2.89 -5.06 -4.14
N TYR A 27 -4.05 -4.49 -4.45
CA TYR A 27 -4.54 -3.30 -3.77
C TYR A 27 -4.88 -3.58 -2.30
N PHE A 28 -5.47 -4.73 -2.00
CA PHE A 28 -5.74 -5.16 -0.64
C PHE A 28 -4.45 -5.38 0.15
N ILE A 29 -3.45 -6.03 -0.46
CA ILE A 29 -2.12 -6.21 0.13
C ILE A 29 -1.46 -4.85 0.40
N ALA A 30 -1.49 -3.94 -0.58
CA ALA A 30 -0.95 -2.59 -0.43
C ALA A 30 -1.65 -1.84 0.72
N GLY A 31 -2.98 -1.91 0.80
CA GLY A 31 -3.76 -1.26 1.86
C GLY A 31 -3.52 -1.87 3.25
N ALA A 32 -3.50 -3.19 3.36
CA ALA A 32 -3.19 -3.91 4.59
C ALA A 32 -1.76 -3.62 5.06
N CYS A 33 -0.82 -3.47 4.12
CA CYS A 33 0.55 -3.10 4.40
C CYS A 33 0.71 -1.61 4.74
N TRP A 34 -0.15 -0.73 4.21
CA TRP A 34 -0.11 0.71 4.47
C TRP A 34 -0.67 1.12 5.85
N LEU A 35 -1.71 0.43 6.33
CA LEU A 35 -2.31 0.72 7.65
C LEU A 35 -1.30 0.73 8.81
N PRO A 36 -0.42 -0.28 8.96
CA PRO A 36 0.60 -0.26 9.99
C PRO A 36 1.69 0.80 9.75
N VAL A 37 1.99 1.18 8.49
CA VAL A 37 2.89 2.31 8.18
C VAL A 37 2.40 3.58 8.86
N VAL A 38 1.11 3.93 8.66
CA VAL A 38 0.51 5.15 9.22
C VAL A 38 0.46 5.09 10.74
N TRP A 39 0.11 3.94 11.30
CA TRP A 39 0.11 3.76 12.75
C TRP A 39 1.51 3.96 13.37
N LEU A 40 2.56 3.41 12.75
CA LEU A 40 3.94 3.62 13.18
C LEU A 40 4.35 5.10 13.09
N GLN A 41 3.93 5.82 12.05
CA GLN A 41 4.21 7.27 11.92
C GLN A 41 3.62 8.08 13.07
N ILE A 42 2.35 7.82 13.42
CA ILE A 42 1.69 8.50 14.54
C ILE A 42 2.41 8.18 15.86
N ARG A 43 2.81 6.92 16.07
CA ARG A 43 3.53 6.51 17.28
C ARG A 43 4.91 7.16 17.41
N MET A 44 5.66 7.23 16.31
CA MET A 44 6.95 7.90 16.27
C MET A 44 6.83 9.41 16.57
N LYS A 45 5.78 10.07 16.06
CA LYS A 45 5.47 11.47 16.36
C LYS A 45 5.18 11.69 17.86
N GLN A 46 4.45 10.78 18.50
CA GLN A 46 4.21 10.84 19.94
C GLN A 46 5.51 10.71 20.73
N LEU A 47 6.38 9.77 20.35
CA LEU A 47 7.68 9.56 21.01
C LEU A 47 8.62 10.75 20.84
N SER A 48 8.65 11.39 19.66
CA SER A 48 9.45 12.59 19.46
C SER A 48 8.93 13.77 20.27
N HIS A 49 7.60 13.93 20.39
CA HIS A 49 6.99 14.95 21.24
C HIS A 49 7.32 14.75 22.72
N GLN A 50 7.28 13.50 23.20
CA GLN A 50 7.65 13.18 24.58
C GLN A 50 9.13 13.43 24.84
N ALA A 51 10.02 13.03 23.93
CA ALA A 51 11.45 13.30 24.06
C ALA A 51 11.77 14.80 24.08
N LEU A 52 11.05 15.59 23.27
CA LEU A 52 11.15 17.06 23.28
C LEU A 52 10.70 17.66 24.61
N ALA A 53 9.58 17.20 25.17
CA ALA A 53 9.05 17.66 26.45
C ALA A 53 10.02 17.33 27.62
N ASP A 54 10.63 16.16 27.59
CA ASP A 54 11.59 15.70 28.60
C ASP A 54 13.01 16.24 28.41
N ASN A 55 13.28 17.03 27.35
CA ASN A 55 14.63 17.46 26.93
C ASN A 55 15.62 16.28 26.81
N LYS A 56 15.13 15.11 26.38
CA LYS A 56 15.93 13.89 26.22
C LYS A 56 16.18 13.59 24.75
N SER A 57 17.25 12.86 24.49
CA SER A 57 17.52 12.30 23.17
C SER A 57 16.46 11.25 22.78
N LEU A 58 16.29 11.06 21.47
CA LEU A 58 15.29 10.13 20.94
C LEU A 58 15.50 8.70 21.48
N PRO A 59 14.47 8.06 22.05
CA PRO A 59 14.59 6.73 22.64
C PRO A 59 14.98 5.67 21.59
N VAL A 60 15.72 4.64 22.01
CA VAL A 60 16.09 3.49 21.14
C VAL A 60 14.85 2.80 20.53
N ALA A 61 13.70 2.86 21.20
CA ALA A 61 12.43 2.36 20.68
C ALA A 61 11.99 3.06 19.38
N TYR A 62 12.26 4.37 19.24
CA TYR A 62 12.00 5.12 18.02
C TYR A 62 12.76 4.52 16.83
N TRP A 63 14.04 4.21 17.01
CA TRP A 63 14.89 3.66 15.95
C TRP A 63 14.47 2.26 15.51
N LYS A 64 14.00 1.42 16.45
CA LYS A 64 13.42 0.11 16.12
C LYS A 64 12.15 0.26 15.28
N MET A 65 11.27 1.19 15.66
CA MET A 65 10.05 1.51 14.92
C MET A 65 10.36 2.10 13.54
N ALA A 66 11.32 3.01 13.43
CA ALA A 66 11.73 3.60 12.16
C ALA A 66 12.24 2.54 11.17
N ARG A 67 12.98 1.53 11.65
CA ARG A 67 13.43 0.41 10.80
C ARG A 67 12.27 -0.48 10.35
N ALA A 68 11.35 -0.81 11.26
CA ALA A 68 10.14 -1.57 10.91
C ALA A 68 9.27 -0.80 9.90
N TRP A 69 9.10 0.51 10.10
CA TRP A 69 8.37 1.40 9.19
C TRP A 69 8.97 1.40 7.78
N PHE A 70 10.30 1.48 7.68
CA PHE A 70 10.99 1.42 6.39
C PHE A 70 10.77 0.08 5.69
N TRP A 71 10.95 -1.03 6.40
CA TRP A 71 10.73 -2.38 5.86
C TRP A 71 9.29 -2.65 5.44
N LEU A 72 8.32 -2.02 6.10
CA LEU A 72 6.90 -2.13 5.75
C LEU A 72 6.52 -1.23 4.56
N GLY A 73 7.21 -0.10 4.38
CA GLY A 73 7.02 0.77 3.22
C GLY A 73 7.46 0.12 1.90
N VAL A 74 8.51 -0.69 1.92
CA VAL A 74 9.03 -1.41 0.74
C VAL A 74 7.96 -2.29 0.06
N PRO A 75 7.29 -3.25 0.74
CA PRO A 75 6.25 -4.07 0.14
C PRO A 75 5.06 -3.24 -0.37
N ALA A 76 4.64 -2.20 0.35
CA ALA A 76 3.57 -1.32 -0.11
C ALA A 76 3.92 -0.60 -1.41
N PHE A 77 5.17 -0.10 -1.54
CA PHE A 77 5.64 0.56 -2.76
C PHE A 77 5.77 -0.42 -3.94
N ILE A 78 6.31 -1.62 -3.68
CA ILE A 78 6.41 -2.69 -4.68
C ILE A 78 5.02 -3.08 -5.19
N SER A 79 4.03 -3.22 -4.31
CA SER A 79 2.65 -3.51 -4.73
C SER A 79 2.10 -2.44 -5.66
N MET A 80 2.39 -1.15 -5.40
CA MET A 80 1.93 -0.07 -6.28
C MET A 80 2.63 -0.10 -7.65
N ILE A 81 3.93 -0.38 -7.71
CA ILE A 81 4.65 -0.59 -8.97
C ILE A 81 4.05 -1.78 -9.74
N LEU A 82 3.80 -2.90 -9.05
CA LEU A 82 3.22 -4.09 -9.69
C LEU A 82 1.81 -3.82 -10.23
N VAL A 83 0.97 -3.05 -9.52
CA VAL A 83 -0.36 -2.65 -10.04
C VAL A 83 -0.22 -1.81 -11.31
N VAL A 84 0.70 -0.82 -11.32
CA VAL A 84 0.94 0.01 -12.50
C VAL A 84 1.48 -0.83 -13.65
N PHE A 85 2.43 -1.73 -13.37
CA PHE A 85 2.97 -2.66 -14.35
C PHE A 85 1.85 -3.52 -14.95
N LEU A 86 0.99 -4.09 -14.12
CA LEU A 86 -0.14 -4.91 -14.55
C LEU A 86 -1.12 -4.09 -15.40
N MET A 87 -1.38 -2.83 -15.05
CA MET A 87 -2.24 -1.93 -15.85
C MET A 87 -1.64 -1.58 -17.21
N VAL A 88 -0.31 -1.41 -17.30
CA VAL A 88 0.39 -1.09 -18.56
C VAL A 88 0.49 -2.33 -19.46
N PHE A 89 0.88 -3.47 -18.89
CA PHE A 89 1.09 -4.73 -19.61
C PHE A 89 -0.21 -5.53 -19.86
N LYS A 90 -1.35 -5.08 -19.34
CA LYS A 90 -2.68 -5.58 -19.71
C LYS A 90 -2.89 -5.59 -21.23
N GLN A 91 -2.31 -4.64 -21.97
CA GLN A 91 -2.46 -4.56 -23.42
C GLN A 91 -1.82 -5.75 -24.17
N THR A 92 -0.81 -6.41 -23.59
CA THR A 92 -0.18 -7.59 -24.20
C THR A 92 -0.90 -8.91 -23.86
N PHE A 93 -1.66 -8.95 -22.75
CA PHE A 93 -2.36 -10.17 -22.31
C PHE A 93 -3.83 -10.23 -22.73
N GLY A 94 -4.45 -9.10 -23.06
CA GLY A 94 -5.87 -9.00 -23.43
C GLY A 94 -6.24 -9.37 -24.89
N TRP A 95 -5.29 -9.84 -25.71
CA TRP A 95 -5.58 -10.29 -27.09
C TRP A 95 -5.48 -11.81 -27.28
N PHE A 96 -4.99 -12.58 -26.29
CA PHE A 96 -4.75 -14.03 -26.44
C PHE A 96 -5.61 -14.93 -25.55
N LEU A 97 -6.76 -14.46 -25.08
CA LEU A 97 -7.81 -15.27 -24.44
C LEU A 97 -9.19 -14.83 -24.93
#